data_AF-A0A3M6TMT5-F1
#
_entry.id   AF-A0A3M6TMT5-F1
#
_cell.length_a   1.000
_cell.length_b   1.000
_cell.length_c   1.000
_cell.angle_alpha   90.00
_cell.angle_beta   90.00
_cell.angle_gamma   90.00
#
_symmetry.space_group_name_H-M   'P 1'
#
loop_
_entity.id
_entity.type
_entity.pdbx_description
1 polymer ?
#
loop_
_entity_poly.entity_id
_entity_poly.type
_entity_poly.pdbx_seq_one_letter_code
_entity_poly.pdbx_strand_id
1 'polypeptide(L)'
;MQLASRFSKDNKAGAEIFSLVPSAVNSLGTLKPIAAKLQKKDQDVFRAYSMIDDTIKAVARVRSNIEEECHEWFEDASILADKIGATVSVPRITGRQEHRNNAPSVNPESHYRVNVAIPFIEHLLEEMSSRFSEDNRIGAEIFPLVPSAVVKHDSLQFGTPPVKNSWICPCFVLFVNDLPLNVHTQIDMFADDTTLLASSDYINVEELKNTLSREVSNVDEWATNNKLQLNYSETKTVLIDGPRLRKRLTLHRKMELKRSTLEQVESVKLLSLELDEQLSFDVHIDSLCKKISKRIGILNRIKAYLPRTERILYYNSLIKPLILYCSVTWTSCCSHDNINNIFKLQQRCARIILDAQQRHGTMDLFNILGWVR
;
A
#
# COMPACT_ATOMS: atom_id res chain seq x y z
N MET A 1 -0.96 -20.01 16.53
CA MET A 1 -1.11 -20.14 18.01
C MET A 1 -1.38 -18.80 18.70
N GLN A 2 -0.71 -17.69 18.35
CA GLN A 2 -0.92 -16.37 19.00
C GLN A 2 -2.15 -15.58 18.52
N LEU A 3 -2.63 -15.81 17.29
CA LEU A 3 -3.95 -15.36 16.83
C LEU A 3 -5.05 -15.80 17.82
N ALA A 4 -4.90 -17.00 18.36
CA ALA A 4 -5.90 -17.71 19.14
C ALA A 4 -6.06 -17.15 20.58
N SER A 5 -5.02 -16.56 21.16
CA SER A 5 -5.06 -16.08 22.56
C SER A 5 -5.69 -14.69 22.73
N ARG A 6 -5.83 -13.88 21.67
CA ARG A 6 -6.42 -12.53 21.75
C ARG A 6 -7.92 -12.46 21.45
N PHE A 7 -8.50 -13.46 20.79
CA PHE A 7 -9.95 -13.52 20.52
C PHE A 7 -10.79 -14.14 21.64
N SER A 8 -10.14 -14.59 22.73
CA SER A 8 -10.76 -15.23 23.90
C SER A 8 -11.76 -14.35 24.68
N LYS A 9 -11.86 -13.04 24.41
CA LYS A 9 -12.77 -12.15 25.16
C LYS A 9 -14.23 -12.19 24.69
N ASP A 10 -14.50 -12.61 23.46
CA ASP A 10 -15.87 -12.75 22.93
C ASP A 10 -16.10 -14.19 22.42
N ASN A 11 -16.41 -15.09 23.35
CA ASN A 11 -16.58 -16.54 23.14
C ASN A 11 -17.60 -16.95 22.06
N LYS A 12 -18.35 -16.01 21.47
CA LYS A 12 -19.32 -16.27 20.39
C LYS A 12 -18.86 -15.81 19.00
N ALA A 13 -18.02 -14.78 18.91
CA ALA A 13 -17.49 -14.28 17.63
C ALA A 13 -16.22 -15.01 17.18
N GLY A 14 -15.49 -15.63 18.12
CA GLY A 14 -14.28 -16.39 17.82
C GLY A 14 -14.53 -17.56 16.86
N ALA A 15 -15.60 -18.33 17.07
CA ALA A 15 -15.91 -19.51 16.26
C ALA A 15 -16.21 -19.18 14.78
N GLU A 16 -16.83 -18.03 14.51
CA GLU A 16 -17.21 -17.58 13.16
C GLU A 16 -15.98 -17.10 12.37
N ILE A 17 -15.02 -16.46 13.04
CA ILE A 17 -13.78 -15.96 12.41
C ILE A 17 -12.78 -17.11 12.16
N PHE A 18 -12.78 -18.14 13.02
CA PHE A 18 -11.80 -19.23 12.94
C PHE A 18 -12.04 -20.25 11.82
N SER A 19 -13.24 -20.38 11.25
CA SER A 19 -13.48 -21.20 10.04
C SER A 19 -13.22 -20.42 8.74
N LEU A 20 -13.43 -19.11 8.78
CA LEU A 20 -13.16 -18.15 7.69
C LEU A 20 -11.66 -18.02 7.39
N VAL A 21 -10.82 -17.99 8.44
CA VAL A 21 -9.38 -17.75 8.31
C VAL A 21 -8.62 -18.89 7.61
N PRO A 22 -8.77 -20.18 7.95
CA PRO A 22 -8.08 -21.28 7.26
C PRO A 22 -8.52 -21.42 5.81
N SER A 23 -9.84 -21.27 5.54
CA SER A 23 -10.39 -21.32 4.19
C SER A 23 -9.82 -20.21 3.30
N ALA A 24 -9.69 -18.99 3.82
CA ALA A 24 -9.08 -17.87 3.11
C ALA A 24 -7.55 -18.04 2.97
N VAL A 25 -6.84 -18.40 4.03
CA VAL A 25 -5.37 -18.54 4.03
C VAL A 25 -4.91 -19.68 3.11
N ASN A 26 -5.59 -20.82 3.12
CA ASN A 26 -5.23 -21.96 2.27
C ASN A 26 -5.57 -21.70 0.79
N SER A 27 -6.73 -21.09 0.52
CA SER A 27 -7.08 -20.65 -0.85
C SER A 27 -6.06 -19.63 -1.39
N LEU A 28 -5.63 -18.66 -0.57
CA LEU A 28 -4.61 -17.66 -0.92
C LEU A 28 -3.18 -18.24 -1.00
N GLY A 29 -2.93 -19.42 -0.41
CA GLY A 29 -1.66 -20.13 -0.52
C GLY A 29 -1.29 -20.45 -1.97
N THR A 30 -2.29 -20.63 -2.84
CA THR A 30 -2.09 -20.83 -4.29
C THR A 30 -1.54 -19.59 -5.03
N LEU A 31 -1.68 -18.40 -4.43
CA LEU A 31 -1.14 -17.14 -4.95
C LEU A 31 0.34 -16.93 -4.55
N LYS A 32 0.85 -17.68 -3.56
CA LYS A 32 2.20 -17.51 -2.99
C LYS A 32 3.34 -17.61 -4.03
N PRO A 33 3.33 -18.57 -4.99
CA PRO A 33 4.38 -18.65 -6.01
C PRO A 33 4.40 -17.43 -6.94
N ILE A 34 3.21 -16.91 -7.28
CA ILE A 34 3.05 -15.71 -8.10
C ILE A 34 3.55 -14.48 -7.32
N ALA A 35 3.08 -14.27 -6.09
CA ALA A 35 3.51 -13.16 -5.25
C ALA A 35 5.04 -13.09 -5.09
N ALA A 36 5.69 -14.23 -4.83
CA ALA A 36 7.14 -14.30 -4.67
C ALA A 36 7.93 -14.07 -5.98
N LYS A 37 7.38 -14.47 -7.14
CA LYS A 37 8.02 -14.25 -8.45
C LYS A 37 7.96 -12.79 -8.87
N LEU A 38 6.85 -12.12 -8.55
CA LEU A 38 6.57 -10.74 -8.93
C LEU A 38 7.34 -9.69 -8.14
N GLN A 39 7.95 -10.09 -7.03
CA GLN A 39 8.84 -9.24 -6.22
C GLN A 39 10.29 -9.22 -6.72
N LYS A 40 10.67 -10.11 -7.65
CA LYS A 40 12.04 -10.15 -8.16
C LYS A 40 12.29 -8.99 -9.15
N LYS A 41 13.49 -8.41 -9.09
CA LYS A 41 13.94 -7.31 -9.98
C LYS A 41 13.86 -7.67 -11.46
N ASP A 42 14.08 -8.93 -11.80
CA ASP A 42 13.92 -9.46 -13.15
C ASP A 42 12.43 -9.74 -13.39
N GLN A 43 11.69 -8.66 -13.65
CA GLN A 43 10.25 -8.69 -13.98
C GLN A 43 10.04 -9.38 -15.34
N ASP A 44 10.14 -10.71 -15.36
CA ASP A 44 9.73 -11.54 -16.49
C ASP A 44 8.20 -11.62 -16.50
N VAL A 45 7.59 -10.56 -17.04
CA VAL A 45 6.15 -10.37 -17.16
C VAL A 45 5.53 -11.55 -17.90
N PHE A 46 6.17 -12.05 -18.96
CA PHE A 46 5.69 -13.17 -19.76
C PHE A 46 5.56 -14.46 -18.94
N ARG A 47 6.59 -14.81 -18.17
CA ARG A 47 6.56 -15.98 -17.29
C ARG A 47 5.56 -15.82 -16.14
N ALA A 48 5.35 -14.60 -15.65
CA ALA A 48 4.31 -14.31 -14.65
C ALA A 48 2.89 -14.54 -15.21
N TYR A 49 2.63 -14.15 -16.46
CA TYR A 49 1.35 -14.42 -17.13
C TYR A 49 1.09 -15.93 -17.31
N SER A 50 2.11 -16.71 -17.67
CA SER A 50 1.98 -18.18 -17.72
C SER A 50 1.65 -18.78 -16.34
N MET A 51 2.20 -18.23 -15.25
CA MET A 51 1.89 -18.69 -13.90
C MET A 51 0.46 -18.33 -13.47
N ILE A 52 -0.08 -17.21 -13.96
CA ILE A 52 -1.47 -16.81 -13.67
C ILE A 52 -2.46 -17.85 -14.18
N ASP A 53 -2.25 -18.40 -15.38
CA ASP A 53 -3.10 -19.47 -15.90
C ASP A 53 -3.03 -20.72 -15.03
N ASP A 54 -1.82 -21.05 -14.56
CA ASP A 54 -1.64 -22.18 -13.65
C ASP A 54 -2.29 -21.93 -12.28
N THR A 55 -2.29 -20.69 -11.80
CA THR A 55 -2.96 -20.31 -10.55
C THR A 55 -4.47 -20.23 -10.70
N ILE A 56 -5.01 -19.72 -11.81
CA ILE A 56 -6.46 -19.80 -12.11
C ILE A 56 -6.88 -21.26 -12.16
N LYS A 57 -6.10 -22.13 -12.82
CA LYS A 57 -6.35 -23.58 -12.83
C LYS A 57 -6.24 -24.21 -11.43
N ALA A 58 -5.34 -23.71 -10.57
CA ALA A 58 -5.21 -24.20 -9.21
C ALA A 58 -6.43 -23.80 -8.36
N VAL A 59 -6.85 -22.54 -8.41
CA VAL A 59 -8.06 -22.06 -7.71
C VAL A 59 -9.31 -22.77 -8.26
N ALA A 60 -9.38 -23.01 -9.57
CA ALA A 60 -10.47 -23.77 -10.17
C ALA A 60 -10.50 -25.24 -9.70
N ARG A 61 -9.33 -25.86 -9.53
CA ARG A 61 -9.23 -27.21 -8.92
C ARG A 61 -9.71 -27.22 -7.48
N VAL A 62 -9.35 -26.21 -6.68
CA VAL A 62 -9.88 -26.05 -5.31
C VAL A 62 -11.41 -25.91 -5.34
N ARG A 63 -11.98 -25.18 -6.30
CA ARG A 63 -13.43 -25.08 -6.47
C ARG A 63 -14.09 -26.42 -6.85
N SER A 64 -13.43 -27.22 -7.69
CA SER A 64 -13.92 -28.55 -8.10
C SER A 64 -13.87 -29.56 -6.97
N ASN A 65 -12.84 -29.50 -6.12
CA ASN A 65 -12.63 -30.40 -4.98
C ASN A 65 -13.09 -29.79 -3.64
N ILE A 66 -14.00 -28.81 -3.69
CA ILE A 66 -14.34 -27.98 -2.52
C ILE A 66 -14.92 -28.79 -1.36
N GLU A 67 -15.45 -29.98 -1.60
CA GLU A 67 -15.94 -30.85 -0.54
C GLU A 67 -14.80 -31.43 0.30
N GLU A 68 -13.74 -31.93 -0.33
CA GLU A 68 -12.55 -32.48 0.33
C GLU A 68 -11.68 -31.36 0.93
N GLU A 69 -11.44 -30.29 0.17
CA GLU A 69 -10.65 -29.14 0.64
C GLU A 69 -11.30 -28.45 1.85
N CYS A 70 -12.62 -28.24 1.80
CA CYS A 70 -13.32 -27.63 2.93
C CYS A 70 -13.38 -28.56 4.15
N HIS A 71 -13.31 -29.88 3.96
CA HIS A 71 -13.21 -30.84 5.06
C HIS A 71 -11.87 -30.68 5.79
N GLU A 72 -10.75 -30.69 5.05
CA GLU A 72 -9.41 -30.47 5.63
C GLU A 72 -9.30 -29.11 6.32
N TRP A 73 -9.81 -28.05 5.69
CA TRP A 73 -9.78 -26.71 6.28
C TRP A 73 -10.64 -26.61 7.55
N PHE A 74 -11.76 -27.34 7.59
CA PHE A 74 -12.64 -27.37 8.75
C PHE A 74 -12.04 -28.20 9.90
N GLU A 75 -11.33 -29.29 9.60
CA GLU A 75 -10.59 -30.07 10.60
C GLU A 75 -9.47 -29.24 11.23
N ASP A 76 -8.65 -28.56 10.41
CA ASP A 76 -7.61 -27.64 10.87
C ASP A 76 -8.18 -26.49 11.72
N ALA A 77 -9.29 -25.90 11.27
CA ALA A 77 -10.00 -24.87 12.03
C ALA A 77 -10.49 -25.38 13.38
N SER A 78 -11.01 -26.62 13.42
CA SER A 78 -11.53 -27.25 14.64
C SER A 78 -10.41 -27.56 15.63
N ILE A 79 -9.27 -28.10 15.16
CA ILE A 79 -8.08 -28.33 15.98
C ILE A 79 -7.55 -27.01 16.59
N LEU A 80 -7.60 -25.93 15.82
CA LEU A 80 -7.21 -24.59 16.29
C LEU A 80 -8.20 -24.02 17.31
N ALA A 81 -9.51 -24.23 17.09
CA ALA A 81 -10.57 -23.80 18.00
C ALA A 81 -10.52 -24.54 19.35
N ASP A 82 -10.26 -25.86 19.32
CA ASP A 82 -10.11 -26.68 20.52
C ASP A 82 -8.92 -26.24 21.38
N LYS A 83 -7.80 -25.86 20.75
CA LYS A 83 -6.60 -25.34 21.45
C LYS A 83 -6.86 -24.06 22.24
N ILE A 84 -7.97 -23.36 21.98
CA ILE A 84 -8.36 -22.13 22.68
C ILE A 84 -9.69 -22.21 23.41
N GLY A 85 -10.30 -23.40 23.49
CA GLY A 85 -11.57 -23.62 24.16
C GLY A 85 -12.77 -22.98 23.46
N ALA A 86 -12.69 -22.75 22.14
CA ALA A 86 -13.79 -22.23 21.33
C ALA A 86 -14.55 -23.38 20.64
N THR A 87 -15.88 -23.38 20.70
CA THR A 87 -16.72 -24.38 20.03
C THR A 87 -17.15 -23.88 18.65
N VAL A 88 -16.84 -24.62 17.59
CA VAL A 88 -17.28 -24.29 16.22
C VAL A 88 -18.79 -24.52 16.10
N SER A 89 -19.56 -23.44 15.96
CA SER A 89 -21.03 -23.49 15.81
C SER A 89 -21.51 -22.71 14.59
N VAL A 90 -22.71 -23.05 14.11
CA VAL A 90 -23.40 -22.29 13.05
C VAL A 90 -23.91 -20.95 13.61
N PRO A 91 -23.73 -19.82 12.90
CA PRO A 91 -24.32 -18.54 13.26
C PRO A 91 -25.84 -18.60 13.44
N ARG A 92 -26.42 -17.69 14.23
CA ARG A 92 -27.86 -17.69 14.52
C ARG A 92 -28.70 -17.51 13.25
N ILE A 93 -29.51 -18.50 12.91
CA ILE A 93 -30.52 -18.43 11.84
C ILE A 93 -31.60 -17.41 12.24
N THR A 94 -31.69 -16.29 11.51
CA THR A 94 -32.71 -15.26 11.73
C THR A 94 -33.99 -15.60 10.96
N GLY A 95 -35.14 -15.59 11.65
CA GLY A 95 -36.45 -15.90 11.05
C GLY A 95 -37.00 -14.84 10.09
N ARG A 96 -36.39 -13.64 10.05
CA ARG A 96 -36.68 -12.58 9.09
C ARG A 96 -35.38 -12.22 8.39
N GLN A 97 -35.33 -12.39 7.07
CA GLN A 97 -34.19 -12.00 6.25
C GLN A 97 -34.65 -11.11 5.12
N GLU A 98 -34.00 -9.96 4.95
CA GLU A 98 -34.36 -8.96 3.94
C GLU A 98 -33.47 -9.04 2.69
N HIS A 99 -32.27 -9.64 2.78
CA HIS A 99 -31.26 -9.57 1.71
C HIS A 99 -30.78 -10.92 1.15
N ARG A 100 -30.82 -12.02 1.92
CA ARG A 100 -30.41 -13.36 1.45
C ARG A 100 -31.13 -14.46 2.24
N ASN A 101 -31.54 -15.53 1.56
CA ASN A 101 -32.16 -16.70 2.18
C ASN A 101 -31.14 -17.51 3.01
N ASN A 102 -31.60 -18.12 4.11
CA ASN A 102 -30.85 -19.07 4.90
C ASN A 102 -30.47 -20.27 4.02
N ALA A 103 -29.18 -20.49 3.80
CA ALA A 103 -28.72 -21.65 3.08
C ALA A 103 -28.99 -22.92 3.92
N PRO A 104 -29.53 -24.01 3.32
CA PRO A 104 -29.74 -25.25 4.04
C PRO A 104 -28.38 -25.86 4.42
N SER A 105 -28.13 -26.01 5.72
CA SER A 105 -26.91 -26.64 6.24
C SER A 105 -27.27 -27.68 7.29
N VAL A 106 -26.76 -28.91 7.12
CA VAL A 106 -27.04 -30.05 8.02
C VAL A 106 -26.10 -30.03 9.23
N ASN A 107 -24.88 -29.52 9.03
CA ASN A 107 -23.83 -29.43 10.04
C ASN A 107 -23.01 -28.12 9.87
N PRO A 108 -22.21 -27.71 10.87
CA PRO A 108 -21.39 -26.48 10.78
C PRO A 108 -20.45 -26.43 9.58
N GLU A 109 -19.85 -27.57 9.22
CA GLU A 109 -18.98 -27.69 8.05
C GLU A 109 -19.70 -27.33 6.74
N SER A 110 -20.88 -27.92 6.50
CA SER A 110 -21.71 -27.62 5.33
C SER A 110 -22.16 -26.15 5.28
N HIS A 111 -22.36 -25.53 6.45
CA HIS A 111 -22.72 -24.13 6.56
C HIS A 111 -21.59 -23.21 6.06
N TYR A 112 -20.38 -23.39 6.58
CA TYR A 112 -19.23 -22.58 6.19
C TYR A 112 -18.79 -22.86 4.74
N ARG A 113 -18.94 -24.10 4.26
CA ARG A 113 -18.70 -24.42 2.84
C ARG A 113 -19.58 -23.60 1.89
N VAL A 114 -20.89 -23.59 2.14
CA VAL A 114 -21.89 -22.96 1.24
C VAL A 114 -21.92 -21.43 1.38
N ASN A 115 -21.73 -20.89 2.58
CA ASN A 115 -21.88 -19.47 2.82
C ASN A 115 -20.56 -18.69 2.75
N VAL A 116 -19.41 -19.36 2.92
CA VAL A 116 -18.09 -18.71 2.94
C VAL A 116 -17.21 -19.22 1.83
N ALA A 117 -16.84 -20.51 1.85
CA ALA A 117 -15.79 -21.04 0.99
C ALA A 117 -16.15 -20.95 -0.49
N ILE A 118 -17.35 -21.42 -0.86
CA ILE A 118 -17.83 -21.36 -2.25
C ILE A 118 -17.93 -19.91 -2.76
N PRO A 119 -18.66 -18.99 -2.09
CA PRO A 119 -18.76 -17.61 -2.55
C PRO A 119 -17.41 -16.89 -2.66
N PHE A 120 -16.48 -17.15 -1.73
CA PHE A 120 -15.15 -16.55 -1.75
C PHE A 120 -14.33 -17.03 -2.94
N ILE A 121 -14.28 -18.34 -3.19
CA ILE A 121 -13.52 -18.92 -4.30
C ILE A 121 -14.13 -18.53 -5.64
N GLU A 122 -15.46 -18.50 -5.75
CA GLU A 122 -16.16 -18.05 -6.96
C GLU A 122 -15.88 -16.59 -7.26
N HIS A 123 -15.94 -15.72 -6.25
CA HIS A 123 -15.58 -14.31 -6.40
C HIS A 123 -14.11 -14.13 -6.79
N LEU A 124 -13.20 -14.90 -6.18
CA LEU A 124 -11.78 -14.89 -6.53
C LEU A 124 -11.57 -15.33 -7.98
N LEU A 125 -12.24 -16.39 -8.44
CA LEU A 125 -12.18 -16.85 -9.83
C LEU A 125 -12.74 -15.83 -10.81
N GLU A 126 -13.84 -15.15 -10.45
CA GLU A 126 -14.45 -14.10 -11.26
C GLU A 126 -13.50 -12.90 -11.40
N GLU A 127 -12.94 -12.42 -10.29
CA GLU A 127 -11.96 -11.33 -10.29
C GLU A 127 -10.71 -11.69 -11.10
N MET A 128 -10.18 -12.90 -10.93
CA MET A 128 -9.02 -13.37 -11.71
C MET A 128 -9.36 -13.49 -13.20
N SER A 129 -10.50 -14.10 -13.56
CA SER A 129 -10.89 -14.30 -14.95
C SER A 129 -11.20 -12.98 -15.67
N SER A 130 -11.85 -12.04 -14.97
CA SER A 130 -12.13 -10.69 -15.47
C SER A 130 -10.84 -9.89 -15.68
N ARG A 131 -9.94 -9.89 -14.69
CA ARG A 131 -8.66 -9.15 -14.76
C ARG A 131 -7.68 -9.73 -15.77
N PHE A 132 -7.74 -11.03 -16.02
CA PHE A 132 -6.85 -11.75 -16.95
C PHE A 132 -7.57 -12.26 -18.19
N SER A 133 -8.65 -11.59 -18.61
CA SER A 133 -9.34 -11.89 -19.88
C SER A 133 -8.40 -11.76 -21.08
N GLU A 134 -8.74 -12.44 -22.17
CA GLU A 134 -7.95 -12.44 -23.41
C GLU A 134 -7.73 -11.01 -23.94
N ASP A 135 -8.76 -10.16 -23.86
CA ASP A 135 -8.68 -8.73 -24.22
C ASP A 135 -7.66 -7.95 -23.38
N ASN A 136 -7.55 -8.26 -22.08
CA ASN A 136 -6.57 -7.63 -21.17
C ASN A 136 -5.14 -8.19 -21.37
N ARG A 137 -4.98 -9.31 -22.09
CA ARG A 137 -3.67 -9.93 -22.41
C ARG A 137 -3.06 -9.39 -23.70
N ILE A 138 -3.86 -8.80 -24.60
CA ILE A 138 -3.36 -8.21 -25.87
C ILE A 138 -2.29 -7.13 -25.60
N GLY A 139 -2.45 -6.34 -24.52
CA GLY A 139 -1.43 -5.38 -24.10
C GLY A 139 -0.16 -6.04 -23.53
N ALA A 140 -0.27 -7.28 -23.03
CA ALA A 140 0.85 -8.02 -22.45
C ALA A 140 1.76 -8.66 -23.51
N GLU A 141 1.21 -9.05 -24.66
CA GLU A 141 1.96 -9.57 -25.81
C GLU A 141 2.89 -8.53 -26.45
N ILE A 142 2.68 -7.24 -26.16
CA ILE A 142 3.54 -6.13 -26.61
C ILE A 142 4.73 -5.92 -25.66
N PHE A 143 4.67 -6.34 -24.39
CA PHE A 143 5.79 -6.16 -23.44
C PHE A 143 7.12 -6.82 -23.84
N PRO A 144 7.16 -8.01 -24.50
CA PRO A 144 8.40 -8.59 -25.03
C PRO A 144 9.08 -7.73 -26.10
N LEU A 145 8.32 -6.86 -26.78
CA LEU A 145 8.84 -5.95 -27.82
C LEU A 145 9.47 -4.68 -27.23
N VAL A 146 9.28 -4.41 -25.93
CA VAL A 146 9.92 -3.28 -25.24
C VAL A 146 11.31 -3.73 -24.80
N PRO A 147 12.41 -3.17 -25.37
CA PRO A 147 13.75 -3.59 -25.02
C PRO A 147 14.02 -3.32 -23.54
N SER A 148 14.60 -4.29 -22.84
CA SER A 148 15.00 -4.20 -21.43
C SER A 148 15.96 -3.03 -21.13
N ALA A 149 16.57 -2.43 -22.16
CA ALA A 149 17.35 -1.20 -22.08
C ALA A 149 16.50 0.07 -21.84
N VAL A 150 15.24 0.10 -22.28
CA VAL A 150 14.34 1.26 -22.09
C VAL A 150 13.90 1.39 -20.63
N VAL A 151 13.84 0.27 -19.89
CA VAL A 151 13.49 0.23 -18.46
C VAL A 151 14.62 0.77 -17.57
N LYS A 152 15.86 0.88 -18.06
CA LYS A 152 17.02 1.37 -17.29
C LYS A 152 17.12 2.90 -17.17
N HIS A 153 16.26 3.67 -17.85
CA HIS A 153 16.27 5.12 -17.73
C HIS A 153 15.26 5.60 -16.67
N ASP A 154 15.76 5.85 -15.45
CA ASP A 154 15.04 6.44 -14.30
C ASP A 154 14.39 7.82 -14.56
N SER A 155 14.55 8.38 -15.75
CA SER A 155 14.27 9.78 -16.07
C SER A 155 12.92 10.07 -16.74
N LEU A 156 12.10 9.07 -17.06
CA LEU A 156 10.77 9.27 -17.67
C LEU A 156 9.64 8.82 -16.74
N GLN A 157 9.55 9.45 -15.57
CA GLN A 157 8.31 9.43 -14.77
C GLN A 157 7.30 10.40 -15.40
N PHE A 158 6.57 9.95 -16.42
CA PHE A 158 5.27 10.53 -16.72
C PHE A 158 4.39 10.38 -15.47
N GLY A 159 3.56 11.38 -15.17
CA GLY A 159 2.73 11.47 -13.96
C GLY A 159 1.56 10.49 -13.92
N THR A 160 1.65 9.37 -14.62
CA THR A 160 0.89 8.16 -14.36
C THR A 160 1.84 7.23 -13.59
N PRO A 161 1.41 6.54 -12.51
CA PRO A 161 2.25 5.47 -11.98
C PRO A 161 2.68 4.63 -13.20
N PRO A 162 3.98 4.27 -13.34
CA PRO A 162 4.34 3.26 -14.32
C PRO A 162 3.34 2.13 -14.14
N VAL A 163 2.93 1.48 -15.22
CA VAL A 163 2.06 0.30 -15.18
C VAL A 163 2.83 -0.81 -14.43
N LYS A 164 3.07 -0.60 -13.12
CA LYS A 164 3.34 -1.56 -12.08
C LYS A 164 1.99 -2.25 -11.90
N ASN A 165 1.68 -3.08 -12.89
CA ASN A 165 0.85 -4.27 -12.81
C ASN A 165 -0.35 -4.12 -11.85
N SER A 166 -1.42 -3.48 -12.36
CA SER A 166 -2.69 -3.24 -11.64
C SER A 166 -3.37 -4.50 -11.06
N TRP A 167 -2.89 -5.69 -11.39
CA TRP A 167 -3.43 -7.00 -11.01
C TRP A 167 -2.57 -7.77 -9.99
N ILE A 168 -1.30 -7.39 -9.79
CA ILE A 168 -0.39 -8.00 -8.81
C ILE A 168 -0.68 -7.47 -7.41
N CYS A 169 -0.98 -6.19 -7.33
CA CYS A 169 -1.15 -5.46 -6.08
C CYS A 169 -2.24 -6.06 -5.18
N PRO A 170 -3.45 -6.41 -5.68
CA PRO A 170 -4.49 -6.96 -4.81
C PRO A 170 -4.14 -8.32 -4.20
N CYS A 171 -3.56 -9.23 -5.00
CA CYS A 171 -3.17 -10.56 -4.52
C CYS A 171 -2.05 -10.47 -3.48
N PHE A 172 -1.11 -9.55 -3.67
CA PHE A 172 -0.04 -9.31 -2.71
C PHE A 172 -0.56 -8.67 -1.41
N VAL A 173 -1.47 -7.69 -1.50
CA VAL A 173 -2.09 -7.08 -0.31
C VAL A 173 -2.86 -8.11 0.51
N LEU A 174 -3.62 -9.01 -0.14
CA LEU A 174 -4.29 -10.12 0.56
C LEU A 174 -3.30 -11.06 1.25
N PHE A 175 -2.15 -11.32 0.60
CA PHE A 175 -1.11 -12.20 1.14
C PHE A 175 -0.41 -11.62 2.38
N VAL A 176 -0.14 -10.31 2.42
CA VAL A 176 0.57 -9.66 3.55
C VAL A 176 -0.39 -9.21 4.66
N ASN A 177 -1.71 -9.38 4.48
CA ASN A 177 -2.70 -8.87 5.43
C ASN A 177 -2.63 -9.52 6.83
N ASP A 178 -1.92 -10.63 6.99
CA ASP A 178 -1.64 -11.26 8.28
C ASP A 178 -0.37 -10.70 8.98
N LEU A 179 0.49 -9.95 8.28
CA LEU A 179 1.68 -9.33 8.86
C LEU A 179 1.38 -8.48 10.12
N PRO A 180 0.33 -7.62 10.14
CA PRO A 180 0.00 -6.83 11.33
C PRO A 180 -0.29 -7.66 12.59
N LEU A 181 -0.65 -8.93 12.42
CA LEU A 181 -0.93 -9.83 13.54
C LEU A 181 0.34 -10.30 14.27
N ASN A 182 1.50 -10.19 13.62
CA ASN A 182 2.81 -10.61 14.16
C ASN A 182 3.58 -9.45 14.81
N VAL A 183 3.01 -8.24 14.78
CA VAL A 183 3.61 -7.03 15.32
C VAL A 183 2.76 -6.52 16.48
N HIS A 184 3.41 -5.98 17.51
CA HIS A 184 2.74 -5.44 18.70
C HIS A 184 2.64 -3.91 18.72
N THR A 185 3.38 -3.24 17.83
CA THR A 185 3.33 -1.78 17.64
C THR A 185 2.38 -1.40 16.51
N GLN A 186 2.17 -0.10 16.30
CA GLN A 186 1.41 0.38 15.15
C GLN A 186 2.19 0.07 13.86
N ILE A 187 1.46 -0.42 12.86
CA ILE A 187 1.99 -0.78 11.54
C ILE A 187 1.08 -0.20 10.47
N ASP A 188 1.67 0.53 9.54
CA ASP A 188 0.99 1.07 8.37
C ASP A 188 1.56 0.42 7.12
N MET A 189 0.70 -0.11 6.27
CA MET A 189 1.09 -0.86 5.08
C MET A 189 0.48 -0.24 3.83
N PHE A 190 1.31 -0.09 2.80
CA PHE A 190 0.89 0.33 1.47
C PHE A 190 1.62 -0.51 0.42
N ALA A 191 0.91 -1.50 -0.13
CA ALA A 191 1.51 -2.53 -0.98
C ALA A 191 2.76 -3.14 -0.29
N ASP A 192 3.95 -2.97 -0.87
CA ASP A 192 5.23 -3.46 -0.34
C ASP A 192 5.86 -2.54 0.71
N ASP A 193 5.47 -1.26 0.74
CA ASP A 193 5.96 -0.30 1.72
C ASP A 193 5.28 -0.56 3.08
N THR A 194 6.08 -0.98 4.06
CA THR A 194 5.61 -1.21 5.43
C THR A 194 6.33 -0.27 6.39
N THR A 195 5.57 0.47 7.21
CA THR A 195 6.07 1.42 8.19
C THR A 195 5.70 0.97 9.59
N LEU A 196 6.70 0.82 10.46
CA LEU A 196 6.51 0.50 11.88
C LEU A 196 6.63 1.78 12.71
N LEU A 197 5.66 2.00 13.59
CA LEU A 197 5.57 3.18 14.44
C LEU A 197 5.56 2.76 15.91
N ALA A 198 6.49 3.30 16.68
CA ALA A 198 6.54 3.14 18.12
C ALA A 198 6.80 4.50 18.79
N SER A 199 6.17 4.73 19.93
CA SER A 199 6.29 5.96 20.71
C SER A 199 6.59 5.63 22.17
N SER A 200 7.41 6.46 22.81
CA SER A 200 7.73 6.36 24.25
C SER A 200 7.98 7.75 24.83
N ASP A 201 7.98 7.83 26.16
CA ASP A 201 8.51 9.02 26.84
C ASP A 201 10.04 9.13 26.64
N TYR A 202 10.58 10.34 26.74
CA TYR A 202 12.00 10.64 26.51
C TYR A 202 12.93 9.94 27.51
N ILE A 203 12.40 9.51 28.65
CA ILE A 203 13.14 8.81 29.70
C ILE A 203 13.47 7.37 29.25
N ASN A 204 12.63 6.78 28.39
CA ASN A 204 12.67 5.37 28.02
C ASN A 204 13.10 5.14 26.56
N VAL A 205 13.96 5.99 26.01
CA VAL A 205 14.39 5.88 24.60
C VAL A 205 15.09 4.54 24.32
N GLU A 206 15.80 3.98 25.31
CA GLU A 206 16.44 2.66 25.16
C GLU A 206 15.41 1.52 25.09
N GLU A 207 14.31 1.63 25.84
CA GLU A 207 13.18 0.69 25.76
C GLU A 207 12.48 0.78 24.40
N LEU A 208 12.36 1.99 23.84
CA LEU A 208 11.83 2.21 22.50
C LEU A 208 12.69 1.54 21.42
N LYS A 209 14.02 1.70 21.50
CA LYS A 209 14.97 1.03 20.61
C LYS A 209 14.86 -0.49 20.69
N ASN A 210 14.78 -1.03 21.91
CA ASN A 210 14.62 -2.45 22.14
C ASN A 210 13.28 -2.98 21.60
N THR A 211 12.21 -2.21 21.78
CA THR A 211 10.88 -2.54 21.26
C THR A 211 10.90 -2.59 19.73
N LEU A 212 11.38 -1.52 19.07
CA LEU A 212 11.50 -1.49 17.61
C LEU A 212 12.39 -2.62 17.08
N SER A 213 13.50 -2.90 17.73
CA SER A 213 14.41 -3.98 17.32
C SER A 213 13.75 -5.36 17.43
N ARG A 214 12.92 -5.58 18.45
CA ARG A 214 12.10 -6.79 18.59
C ARG A 214 11.06 -6.88 17.49
N GLU A 215 10.32 -5.81 17.21
CA GLU A 215 9.27 -5.83 16.19
C GLU A 215 9.86 -6.07 14.79
N VAL A 216 10.99 -5.44 14.45
CA VAL A 216 11.68 -5.72 13.17
C VAL A 216 12.14 -7.17 13.09
N SER A 217 12.57 -7.77 14.20
CA SER A 217 12.91 -9.21 14.24
C SER A 217 11.69 -10.10 13.99
N ASN A 218 10.52 -9.73 14.55
CA ASN A 218 9.27 -10.45 14.30
C ASN A 218 8.86 -10.37 12.82
N VAL A 219 9.02 -9.20 12.19
CA VAL A 219 8.76 -9.02 10.75
C VAL A 219 9.74 -9.85 9.90
N ASP A 220 11.02 -9.92 10.28
CA ASP A 220 12.03 -10.75 9.59
C ASP A 220 11.70 -12.24 9.67
N GLU A 221 11.27 -12.71 10.83
CA GLU A 221 10.84 -14.09 11.04
C GLU A 221 9.57 -14.41 10.23
N TRP A 222 8.56 -13.54 10.28
CA TRP A 222 7.35 -13.69 9.48
C TRP A 222 7.66 -13.70 7.98
N ALA A 223 8.51 -12.80 7.50
CA ALA A 223 8.92 -12.73 6.11
C ALA A 223 9.63 -14.02 5.68
N THR A 224 10.56 -14.52 6.51
CA THR A 224 11.28 -15.77 6.26
C THR A 224 10.34 -16.97 6.19
N ASN A 225 9.40 -17.08 7.14
CA ASN A 225 8.37 -18.14 7.14
C ASN A 225 7.47 -18.08 5.91
N ASN A 226 7.22 -16.86 5.41
CA ASN A 226 6.47 -16.62 4.19
C ASN A 226 7.30 -16.65 2.90
N LYS A 227 8.59 -17.02 2.97
CA LYS A 227 9.52 -17.08 1.84
C LYS A 227 9.71 -15.73 1.14
N LEU A 228 9.51 -14.64 1.87
CA LEU A 228 9.81 -13.27 1.47
C LEU A 228 11.23 -12.89 1.93
N GLN A 229 11.85 -11.96 1.23
CA GLN A 229 13.15 -11.40 1.61
C GLN A 229 13.01 -9.91 1.88
N LEU A 230 13.38 -9.48 3.09
CA LEU A 230 13.41 -8.07 3.44
C LEU A 230 14.58 -7.37 2.76
N ASN A 231 14.32 -6.18 2.22
CA ASN A 231 15.34 -5.35 1.60
C ASN A 231 16.00 -4.44 2.63
N TYR A 232 16.98 -4.96 3.37
CA TYR A 232 17.67 -4.21 4.43
C TYR A 232 18.36 -2.93 3.93
N SER A 233 18.76 -2.84 2.65
CA SER A 233 19.36 -1.61 2.10
C SER A 233 18.36 -0.47 1.92
N GLU A 234 17.08 -0.79 1.73
CA GLU A 234 16.02 0.21 1.61
C GLU A 234 15.28 0.44 2.94
N THR A 235 15.37 -0.51 3.88
CA THR A 235 14.84 -0.35 5.23
C THR A 235 15.66 0.70 5.99
N LYS A 236 15.01 1.83 6.31
CA LYS A 236 15.63 2.95 7.01
C LYS A 236 14.90 3.24 8.30
N THR A 237 15.60 3.82 9.26
CA THR A 237 15.01 4.28 10.52
C THR A 237 15.07 5.80 10.61
N VAL A 238 13.99 6.39 11.12
CA VAL A 238 13.92 7.83 11.38
C VAL A 238 13.40 8.01 12.81
N LEU A 239 14.12 8.84 13.57
CA LEU A 239 13.67 9.26 14.88
C LEU A 239 13.00 10.62 14.73
N ILE A 240 11.72 10.70 15.06
CA ILE A 240 10.98 11.96 15.06
C ILE A 240 11.03 12.54 16.47
N ASP A 241 11.61 13.73 16.62
CA ASP A 241 11.72 14.41 17.90
C ASP A 241 11.24 15.87 17.84
N GLY A 242 10.73 16.35 18.98
CA GLY A 242 10.33 17.74 19.12
C GLY A 242 11.55 18.65 19.35
N PRO A 243 11.51 19.93 18.90
CA PRO A 243 12.62 20.88 19.07
C PRO A 243 13.10 21.05 20.53
N ARG A 244 12.19 20.82 21.49
CA ARG A 244 12.47 20.89 22.94
C ARG A 244 13.16 19.63 23.48
N LEU A 245 12.90 18.46 22.90
CA LEU A 245 13.44 17.18 23.35
C LEU A 245 14.86 16.95 22.85
N ARG A 246 15.20 17.42 21.64
CA ARG A 246 16.54 17.26 21.06
C ARG A 246 17.67 17.80 21.93
N LYS A 247 17.45 18.93 22.61
CA LYS A 247 18.43 19.51 23.55
C LYS A 247 18.67 18.63 24.78
N ARG A 248 17.75 17.71 25.07
CA ARG A 248 17.76 16.82 26.24
C ARG A 248 18.17 15.39 25.87
N LEU A 249 18.07 15.01 24.60
CA LEU A 249 18.46 13.70 24.07
C LEU A 249 19.90 13.75 23.55
N THR A 250 20.85 13.31 24.37
CA THR A 250 22.25 13.08 23.97
C THR A 250 22.48 11.67 23.42
N LEU A 251 21.44 11.00 22.93
CA LEU A 251 21.50 9.57 22.66
C LEU A 251 22.09 9.25 21.26
N HIS A 252 23.03 8.31 21.27
CA HIS A 252 23.78 7.82 20.11
C HIS A 252 22.88 7.33 18.95
N ARG A 253 23.29 7.76 17.75
CA ARG A 253 22.62 7.76 16.43
C ARG A 253 22.65 6.42 15.68
N LYS A 254 22.66 5.27 16.36
CA LYS A 254 22.72 3.96 15.67
C LYS A 254 21.78 2.97 16.34
N MET A 255 20.90 2.37 15.54
CA MET A 255 20.17 1.15 15.89
C MET A 255 20.90 -0.03 15.24
N GLU A 256 21.41 -0.94 16.06
CA GLU A 256 22.00 -2.18 15.57
C GLU A 256 20.95 -3.29 15.64
N LEU A 257 20.65 -3.91 14.49
CA LEU A 257 19.81 -5.10 14.41
C LEU A 257 20.68 -6.35 14.23
N LYS A 258 20.20 -7.48 14.73
CA LYS A 258 20.94 -8.76 14.88
C LYS A 258 21.67 -9.27 13.63
N ARG A 259 21.33 -8.80 12.42
CA ARG A 259 21.92 -9.26 11.14
C ARG A 259 22.45 -8.14 10.24
N SER A 260 22.15 -6.87 10.53
CA SER A 260 22.61 -5.70 9.77
C SER A 260 22.39 -4.42 10.58
N THR A 261 23.24 -3.42 10.38
CA THR A 261 23.01 -2.08 10.92
C THR A 261 22.00 -1.36 10.03
N LEU A 262 20.79 -1.11 10.52
CA LEU A 262 19.86 -0.23 9.80
C LEU A 262 20.41 1.19 9.84
N GLU A 263 20.43 1.85 8.68
CA GLU A 263 20.84 3.24 8.60
C GLU A 263 19.77 4.12 9.22
N GLN A 264 20.18 4.98 10.17
CA GLN A 264 19.35 6.04 10.68
C GLN A 264 19.54 7.26 9.79
N VAL A 265 18.45 7.71 9.15
CA VAL A 265 18.46 8.85 8.22
C VAL A 265 17.72 10.04 8.81
N GLU A 266 18.14 11.24 8.44
CA GLU A 266 17.49 12.49 8.85
C GLU A 266 16.20 12.77 8.06
N SER A 267 16.11 12.19 6.85
CA SER A 267 14.91 12.25 6.03
C SER A 267 14.66 10.93 5.28
N VAL A 268 13.39 10.52 5.23
CA VAL A 268 12.93 9.33 4.52
C VAL A 268 11.80 9.68 3.57
N LYS A 269 11.78 9.02 2.41
CA LYS A 269 10.70 9.15 1.44
C LYS A 269 9.65 8.08 1.70
N LEU A 270 8.44 8.49 2.10
CA LEU A 270 7.28 7.64 2.31
C LEU A 270 6.17 8.05 1.32
N LEU A 271 5.75 7.15 0.44
CA LEU A 271 4.69 7.41 -0.55
C LEU A 271 4.89 8.73 -1.35
N SER A 272 6.12 9.03 -1.75
CA SER A 272 6.50 10.28 -2.43
C SER A 272 6.44 11.58 -1.60
N LEU A 273 6.14 11.48 -0.31
CA LEU A 273 6.34 12.52 0.68
C LEU A 273 7.72 12.35 1.31
N GLU A 274 8.49 13.42 1.45
CA GLU A 274 9.79 13.38 2.15
C GLU A 274 9.55 13.85 3.58
N LEU A 275 9.66 12.92 4.53
CA LEU A 275 9.52 13.16 5.95
C LEU A 275 10.90 13.48 6.51
N ASP A 276 11.00 14.57 7.25
CA ASP A 276 12.18 14.94 8.03
C ASP A 276 11.95 14.65 9.51
N GLU A 277 13.04 14.51 10.26
CA GLU A 277 13.04 14.30 11.73
C GLU A 277 12.20 15.33 12.51
N GLN A 278 11.99 16.53 11.99
CA GLN A 278 11.20 17.60 12.62
C GLN A 278 9.78 17.74 12.08
N LEU A 279 9.42 16.95 11.06
CA LEU A 279 8.18 17.11 10.31
C LEU A 279 7.96 18.56 9.82
N SER A 280 9.04 19.27 9.48
CA SER A 280 9.00 20.61 8.88
C SER A 280 8.64 20.57 7.40
N PHE A 281 8.92 19.44 6.73
CA PHE A 281 8.74 19.22 5.29
C PHE A 281 9.56 20.16 4.38
N ASP A 282 10.58 20.85 4.89
CA ASP A 282 11.34 21.83 4.11
C ASP A 282 12.01 21.18 2.88
N VAL A 283 12.63 20.01 3.06
CA VAL A 283 13.25 19.23 1.97
C VAL A 283 12.22 18.83 0.91
N HIS A 284 11.02 18.41 1.36
CA HIS A 284 9.92 18.05 0.48
C HIS A 284 9.47 19.23 -0.38
N ILE A 285 9.28 20.41 0.23
CA ILE A 285 8.82 21.61 -0.47
C ILE A 285 9.85 22.08 -1.49
N ASP A 286 11.14 22.00 -1.16
CA ASP A 286 12.22 22.33 -2.10
C ASP A 286 12.23 21.37 -3.31
N SER A 287 12.10 20.07 -3.06
CA SER A 287 11.97 19.04 -4.09
C SER A 287 10.74 19.28 -4.98
N LEU A 288 9.61 19.63 -4.37
CA LEU A 288 8.36 19.96 -5.04
C LEU A 288 8.48 21.25 -5.89
N CYS A 289 9.05 22.32 -5.34
CA CYS A 289 9.29 23.59 -6.03
C CYS A 289 10.18 23.40 -7.25
N LYS A 290 11.22 22.56 -7.16
CA LYS A 290 12.07 22.19 -8.30
C LYS A 290 11.28 21.45 -9.38
N LYS A 291 10.42 20.49 -9.02
CA LYS A 291 9.55 19.76 -9.96
C LYS A 291 8.56 20.69 -10.68
N ILE A 292 7.88 21.55 -9.92
CA ILE A 292 6.94 22.54 -10.45
C ILE A 292 7.67 23.51 -11.38
N SER A 293 8.81 24.06 -10.96
CA SER A 293 9.59 25.01 -11.76
C SER A 293 10.02 24.44 -13.12
N LYS A 294 10.40 23.16 -13.17
CA LYS A 294 10.71 22.48 -14.44
C LYS A 294 9.50 22.43 -15.37
N ARG A 295 8.31 22.07 -14.86
CA ARG A 295 7.05 22.01 -15.65
C ARG A 295 6.61 23.40 -16.11
N ILE A 296 6.78 24.42 -15.27
CA ILE A 296 6.56 25.83 -15.66
C ILE A 296 7.50 26.24 -16.79
N GLY A 297 8.77 25.85 -16.71
CA GLY A 297 9.76 26.11 -17.75
C GLY A 297 9.36 25.50 -19.10
N ILE A 298 8.84 24.27 -19.09
CA ILE A 298 8.30 23.60 -20.28
C ILE A 298 7.09 24.37 -20.81
N LEU A 299 6.11 24.66 -19.96
CA LEU A 299 4.92 25.43 -20.33
C LEU A 299 5.30 26.75 -21.01
N ASN A 300 6.28 27.49 -20.46
CA ASN A 300 6.71 28.77 -21.02
C ASN A 300 7.36 28.64 -22.41
N ARG A 301 7.98 27.51 -22.73
CA ARG A 301 8.58 27.24 -24.05
C ARG A 301 7.52 26.87 -25.09
N ILE A 302 6.54 26.06 -24.69
CA ILE A 302 5.51 25.56 -25.61
C ILE A 302 4.30 26.49 -25.73
N LYS A 303 4.16 27.49 -24.84
CA LYS A 303 2.98 28.38 -24.81
C LYS A 303 2.69 29.08 -26.13
N ALA A 304 3.72 29.38 -26.93
CA ALA A 304 3.58 30.05 -28.22
C ALA A 304 2.77 29.21 -29.24
N TYR A 305 2.76 27.89 -29.06
CA TYR A 305 2.08 26.93 -29.93
C TYR A 305 0.77 26.40 -29.34
N LEU A 306 0.46 26.78 -28.09
CA LEU A 306 -0.73 26.30 -27.38
C LEU A 306 -1.76 27.42 -27.24
N PRO A 307 -3.02 27.20 -27.63
CA PRO A 307 -4.10 28.09 -27.27
C PRO A 307 -4.35 28.08 -25.75
N ARG A 308 -5.09 29.08 -25.28
CA ARG A 308 -5.27 29.34 -23.84
C ARG A 308 -5.91 28.16 -23.11
N THR A 309 -6.86 27.47 -23.73
CA THR A 309 -7.58 26.33 -23.15
C THR A 309 -6.63 25.18 -22.81
N GLU A 310 -5.69 24.88 -23.70
CA GLU A 310 -4.70 23.82 -23.60
C GLU A 310 -3.64 24.16 -22.56
N ARG A 311 -3.29 25.44 -22.41
CA ARG A 311 -2.42 25.91 -21.31
C ARG A 311 -3.07 25.70 -19.94
N ILE A 312 -4.37 25.95 -19.82
CA ILE A 312 -5.15 25.68 -18.60
C ILE A 312 -5.20 24.17 -18.35
N LEU A 313 -5.45 23.37 -19.40
CA LEU A 313 -5.46 21.92 -19.31
C LEU A 313 -4.11 21.38 -18.82
N TYR A 314 -2.99 21.87 -19.38
CA TYR A 314 -1.64 21.52 -18.95
C TYR A 314 -1.42 21.80 -17.47
N TYR A 315 -1.85 22.98 -16.99
CA TYR A 315 -1.75 23.30 -15.56
C TYR A 315 -2.56 22.33 -14.71
N ASN A 316 -3.82 22.07 -15.08
CA ASN A 316 -4.71 21.20 -14.32
C ASN A 316 -4.27 19.73 -14.30
N SER A 317 -3.60 19.24 -15.35
CA SER A 317 -3.16 17.85 -15.46
C SER A 317 -1.74 17.61 -14.95
N LEU A 318 -0.84 18.59 -15.09
CA LEU A 318 0.58 18.39 -14.79
C LEU A 318 1.11 19.25 -13.65
N ILE A 319 0.50 20.36 -13.27
CA ILE A 319 1.03 21.21 -12.18
C ILE A 319 0.15 21.10 -10.94
N LYS A 320 -1.16 21.28 -11.10
CA LYS A 320 -2.14 21.24 -10.02
C LYS A 320 -2.09 19.93 -9.21
N PRO A 321 -1.99 18.73 -9.80
CA PRO A 321 -1.97 17.50 -9.01
C PRO A 321 -0.72 17.36 -8.15
N LEU A 322 0.42 17.92 -8.59
CA LEU A 322 1.63 17.94 -7.76
C LEU A 322 1.47 18.81 -6.51
N ILE A 323 0.79 19.94 -6.65
CA ILE A 323 0.56 20.88 -5.53
C ILE A 323 -0.47 20.29 -4.55
N LEU A 324 -1.50 19.62 -5.06
CA LEU A 324 -2.58 19.08 -4.23
C LEU A 324 -2.24 17.74 -3.57
N TYR A 325 -1.29 16.99 -4.12
CA TYR A 325 -0.90 15.70 -3.57
C TYR A 325 -0.37 15.87 -2.14
N CYS A 326 -1.01 15.16 -1.19
CA CYS A 326 -0.71 15.22 0.24
C CYS A 326 -0.67 16.65 0.83
N SER A 327 -1.29 17.65 0.21
CA SER A 327 -1.18 19.04 0.69
C SER A 327 -1.69 19.21 2.12
N VAL A 328 -2.70 18.43 2.50
CA VAL A 328 -3.27 18.42 3.85
C VAL A 328 -2.21 18.10 4.92
N THR A 329 -1.19 17.30 4.61
CA THR A 329 -0.19 16.88 5.61
C THR A 329 0.88 17.94 5.83
N TRP A 330 1.39 18.58 4.77
CA TRP A 330 2.52 19.50 4.89
C TRP A 330 2.12 20.97 5.03
N THR A 331 0.94 21.39 4.54
CA THR A 331 0.53 22.81 4.58
C THR A 331 0.39 23.39 5.99
N SER A 332 0.05 22.58 6.99
CA SER A 332 -0.08 23.02 8.40
C SER A 332 1.24 23.03 9.17
N CYS A 333 2.22 22.24 8.72
CA CYS A 333 3.49 22.03 9.42
C CYS A 333 4.64 22.86 8.83
N CYS A 334 4.57 23.21 7.55
CA CYS A 334 5.63 23.95 6.87
C CYS A 334 5.66 25.43 7.22
N SER A 335 6.83 26.05 7.04
CA SER A 335 7.01 27.48 7.25
C SER A 335 6.18 28.32 6.26
N HIS A 336 5.74 29.50 6.71
CA HIS A 336 5.02 30.45 5.84
C HIS A 336 5.82 30.82 4.58
N ASP A 337 7.15 30.87 4.68
CA ASP A 337 8.02 31.16 3.54
C ASP A 337 7.98 30.07 2.47
N ASN A 338 7.90 28.80 2.89
CA ASN A 338 7.80 27.65 1.98
C ASN A 338 6.45 27.60 1.27
N ILE A 339 5.35 27.91 1.97
CA ILE A 339 4.03 28.09 1.34
C ILE A 339 4.08 29.24 0.35
N ASN A 340 4.70 30.37 0.73
CA ASN A 340 4.85 31.53 -0.13
C ASN A 340 5.65 31.21 -1.40
N ASN A 341 6.65 30.32 -1.33
CA ASN A 341 7.41 29.89 -2.50
C ASN A 341 6.54 29.12 -3.50
N ILE A 342 5.70 28.19 -3.03
CA ILE A 342 4.73 27.50 -3.88
C ILE A 342 3.72 28.49 -4.48
N PHE A 343 3.21 29.41 -3.65
CA PHE A 343 2.28 30.43 -4.10
C PHE A 343 2.87 31.33 -5.20
N LYS A 344 4.12 31.77 -5.06
CA LYS A 344 4.84 32.52 -6.11
C LYS A 344 4.95 31.73 -7.41
N LEU A 345 5.18 30.42 -7.34
CA LEU A 345 5.20 29.55 -8.54
C LEU A 345 3.81 29.45 -9.17
N GLN A 346 2.75 29.32 -8.38
CA GLN A 346 1.37 29.33 -8.87
C GLN A 346 1.02 30.66 -9.55
N GLN A 347 1.40 31.80 -8.96
CA GLN A 347 1.23 33.10 -9.59
C GLN A 347 1.99 33.20 -10.92
N ARG A 348 3.22 32.66 -10.98
CA ARG A 348 4.01 32.61 -12.20
C ARG A 348 3.31 31.78 -13.29
N CYS A 349 2.70 30.64 -12.95
CA CYS A 349 1.87 29.87 -13.89
C CYS A 349 0.72 30.71 -14.45
N ALA A 350 -0.05 31.35 -13.57
CA ALA A 350 -1.20 32.17 -13.94
C ALA A 350 -0.81 33.25 -14.96
N ARG A 351 0.31 33.95 -14.71
CA ARG A 351 0.84 34.97 -15.61
C ARG A 351 1.23 34.39 -16.97
N ILE A 352 1.86 33.22 -17.00
CA ILE A 352 2.26 32.55 -18.26
C ILE A 352 1.05 32.10 -19.07
N ILE A 353 0.02 31.56 -18.41
CA ILE A 353 -1.20 31.08 -19.09
C ILE A 353 -1.94 32.24 -19.75
N LEU A 354 -2.05 33.37 -19.04
CA LEU A 354 -2.81 34.55 -19.47
C LEU A 354 -1.98 35.58 -20.25
N ASP A 355 -0.70 35.32 -20.49
CA ASP A 355 0.26 36.30 -21.06
C ASP A 355 0.21 37.67 -20.37
N ALA A 356 0.01 37.66 -19.04
CA ALA A 356 -0.15 38.86 -18.25
C ALA A 356 1.19 39.53 -17.93
N GLN A 357 1.19 40.87 -17.87
CA GLN A 357 2.35 41.64 -17.44
C GLN A 357 2.70 41.38 -15.97
N GLN A 358 3.97 41.58 -15.59
CA GLN A 358 4.45 41.29 -14.23
C GLN A 358 3.68 42.04 -13.12
N ARG A 359 3.16 43.24 -13.42
CA ARG A 359 2.45 44.10 -12.45
C ARG A 359 0.95 43.83 -12.36
N HIS A 360 0.41 42.87 -13.12
CA HIS A 360 -1.01 42.56 -13.08
C HIS A 360 -1.40 41.91 -11.74
N GLY A 361 -2.54 42.33 -11.18
CA GLY A 361 -3.02 41.86 -9.87
C GLY A 361 -3.26 40.36 -9.84
N THR A 362 -2.72 39.67 -8.82
CA THR A 362 -2.84 38.21 -8.70
C THR A 362 -4.30 37.75 -8.59
N MET A 363 -5.13 38.47 -7.84
CA MET A 363 -6.53 38.10 -7.62
C MET A 363 -7.33 38.15 -8.92
N ASP A 364 -7.06 39.13 -9.79
CA ASP A 364 -7.72 39.25 -11.08
C ASP A 364 -7.37 38.06 -11.99
N LEU A 365 -6.09 37.67 -12.03
CA LEU A 365 -5.63 36.50 -12.78
C LEU A 365 -6.31 35.22 -12.28
N PHE A 366 -6.45 35.09 -10.95
CA PHE A 366 -7.04 33.90 -10.36
C PHE A 366 -8.56 33.84 -10.57
N ASN A 367 -9.25 34.99 -10.52
CA ASN A 367 -10.68 35.08 -10.86
C ASN A 367 -10.92 34.69 -12.32
N ILE A 368 -10.09 35.21 -13.24
CA ILE A 368 -10.14 34.87 -14.67
C ILE A 368 -9.91 33.38 -14.93
N LEU A 369 -9.13 32.71 -14.08
CA LEU A 369 -8.82 31.27 -14.18
C LEU A 369 -9.78 30.40 -13.34
N GLY A 370 -10.68 30.99 -12.56
CA GLY A 370 -11.56 30.28 -11.63
C GLY A 370 -10.81 29.54 -10.52
N TRP A 371 -9.65 30.05 -10.10
CA TRP A 371 -8.82 29.44 -9.05
C TRP A 371 -9.17 29.91 -7.64
N VAL A 372 -9.96 30.97 -7.53
CA VAL A 372 -10.57 31.45 -6.29
C VAL A 372 -12.05 31.10 -6.35
N ARG A 373 -12.56 30.42 -5.32
CA ARG A 373 -13.98 30.17 -5.10
C ARG A 373 -14.40 30.85 -3.81
#